data_AF-A0A0Q5ZAD3-F1
#
_entry.id   AF-A0A0Q5ZAD3-F1
#
_cell.length_a   1.000
_cell.length_b   1.000
_cell.length_c   1.000
_cell.angle_alpha   90.00
_cell.angle_beta   90.00
_cell.angle_gamma   90.00
#
_symmetry.space_group_name_H-M   'P 1'
#
loop_
_entity.id
_entity.type
_entity.pdbx_description
1 polymer ?
#
loop_
_entity_poly.entity_id
_entity_poly.type
_entity_poly.pdbx_seq_one_letter_code
_entity_poly.pdbx_strand_id
1 'polypeptide(L)'
;MRKSGFSTVRTIVFFGPQAKVQKNWFDVVNGAAAGAAIANYATDVKRAGFKSLTIALGPQGTIHPACRRTAWGDCYDQSLLPTVVKFVEDSQRQIKVDETFKVNFDLFNEGCTPADFSPELKDVYANFTASLVKQARPDIPSTVSCPVNRFTKSVKSIDSVFSAGGKKPAFYDVHIYDRGKPFDAATLDSIAAEVKQRRAQLVVGELSFGSRQFTDMMVGEFSKAGVAPSSLVFWPLRGGASICQVDVAPPYALKDAMGKQDQPH
;
A
#
# COMPACT_ATOMS: atom_id res chain seq x y z
N MET A 1 11.93 -4.31 16.11
CA MET A 1 11.57 -3.15 15.26
C MET A 1 12.02 -1.80 15.80
N ARG A 2 11.32 -1.09 16.71
CA ARG A 2 11.75 0.28 17.07
C ARG A 2 13.19 0.35 17.60
N LYS A 3 13.53 -0.52 18.56
CA LYS A 3 14.88 -0.65 19.13
C LYS A 3 15.96 -0.99 18.10
N SER A 4 15.59 -1.59 16.96
CA SER A 4 16.52 -1.93 15.90
C SER A 4 16.68 -0.84 14.85
N GLY A 5 16.02 0.31 14.98
CA GLY A 5 16.22 1.48 14.11
C GLY A 5 15.03 1.82 13.19
N PHE A 6 13.99 0.99 13.08
CA PHE A 6 12.80 1.36 12.31
C PHE A 6 12.11 2.58 12.95
N SER A 7 11.58 3.48 12.13
CA SER A 7 10.91 4.71 12.57
C SER A 7 9.44 4.78 12.17
N THR A 8 9.00 3.95 11.21
CA THR A 8 7.63 3.89 10.69
C THR A 8 7.12 2.45 10.67
N VAL A 9 5.81 2.29 10.61
CA VAL A 9 5.13 0.99 10.41
C VAL A 9 4.10 1.14 9.30
N ARG A 10 3.98 0.12 8.45
CA ARG A 10 2.83 -0.06 7.55
C ARG A 10 2.16 -1.37 7.90
N THR A 11 0.83 -1.38 7.91
CA THR A 11 0.05 -2.57 8.24
C THR A 11 -1.09 -2.71 7.25
N ILE A 12 -1.20 -3.88 6.63
CA ILE A 12 -2.33 -4.21 5.78
C ILE A 12 -3.48 -4.72 6.66
N VAL A 13 -4.63 -4.08 6.55
CA VAL A 13 -5.89 -4.52 7.13
C VAL A 13 -6.67 -5.22 6.03
N PHE A 14 -6.66 -6.54 6.06
CA PHE A 14 -7.45 -7.35 5.16
C PHE A 14 -8.90 -7.42 5.63
N PHE A 15 -9.83 -7.28 4.68
CA PHE A 15 -11.25 -7.36 4.95
C PHE A 15 -12.00 -7.94 3.75
N GLY A 16 -13.16 -8.55 3.99
CA GLY A 16 -13.98 -9.17 2.97
C GLY A 16 -15.23 -9.82 3.54
N PRO A 17 -16.13 -10.33 2.71
CA PRO A 17 -17.25 -11.14 3.20
C PRO A 17 -16.68 -12.40 3.86
N GLN A 18 -17.03 -12.66 5.13
CA GLN A 18 -16.56 -13.85 5.83
C GLN A 18 -17.02 -15.13 5.12
N ALA A 19 -16.15 -15.73 4.30
CA ALA A 19 -16.14 -17.17 4.18
C ALA A 19 -15.48 -17.71 5.44
N LYS A 20 -16.07 -18.74 6.07
CA LYS A 20 -15.73 -19.39 7.36
C LYS A 20 -14.25 -19.83 7.56
N VAL A 21 -13.31 -19.42 6.72
CA VAL A 21 -11.99 -20.01 6.50
C VAL A 21 -10.83 -19.08 6.91
N GLN A 22 -11.01 -17.76 6.89
CA GLN A 22 -9.90 -16.79 7.11
C GLN A 22 -10.08 -16.02 8.43
N LYS A 23 -9.51 -16.56 9.52
CA LYS A 23 -9.62 -15.97 10.88
C LYS A 23 -8.96 -14.59 11.05
N ASN A 24 -8.10 -14.18 10.11
CA ASN A 24 -7.26 -13.00 10.25
C ASN A 24 -7.77 -11.78 9.47
N TRP A 25 -8.98 -11.84 8.91
CA TRP A 25 -9.60 -10.75 8.16
C TRP A 25 -10.79 -10.18 8.90
N PHE A 26 -11.03 -8.88 8.77
CA PHE A 26 -12.29 -8.31 9.21
C PHE A 26 -13.42 -8.70 8.26
N ASP A 27 -14.60 -8.95 8.82
CA ASP A 27 -15.81 -8.95 8.01
C ASP A 27 -16.06 -7.53 7.48
N VAL A 28 -16.38 -7.41 6.19
CA VAL A 28 -16.69 -6.13 5.55
C VAL A 28 -17.87 -5.40 6.20
N VAL A 29 -18.78 -6.11 6.87
CA VAL A 29 -19.89 -5.46 7.61
C VAL A 29 -19.46 -4.89 8.97
N ASN A 30 -18.27 -5.24 9.46
CA ASN A 30 -17.78 -4.92 10.80
C ASN A 30 -16.79 -3.73 10.81
N GLY A 31 -17.04 -2.71 9.97
CA GLY A 31 -16.17 -1.53 9.86
C GLY A 31 -15.94 -0.78 11.18
N ALA A 32 -16.96 -0.69 12.04
CA ALA A 32 -16.83 -0.03 13.35
C ALA A 32 -15.87 -0.76 14.30
N ALA A 33 -15.90 -2.10 14.29
CA ALA A 33 -14.97 -2.92 15.07
C ALA A 33 -13.53 -2.81 14.52
N ALA A 34 -13.38 -2.78 13.19
CA ALA A 34 -12.10 -2.52 12.55
C ALA A 34 -11.54 -1.14 12.94
N GLY A 35 -12.37 -0.10 12.92
CA GLY A 35 -11.97 1.25 13.32
C GLY A 35 -11.49 1.33 14.78
N ALA A 36 -12.18 0.67 15.71
CA ALA A 36 -11.75 0.59 17.10
C ALA A 36 -10.40 -0.13 17.25
N ALA A 37 -10.21 -1.27 16.55
CA ALA A 37 -8.97 -2.02 16.57
C ALA A 37 -7.80 -1.21 15.98
N ILE A 38 -8.03 -0.52 14.86
CA ILE A 38 -7.03 0.35 14.21
C ILE A 38 -6.65 1.51 15.12
N ALA A 39 -7.62 2.16 15.78
CA ALA A 39 -7.33 3.28 16.70
C ALA A 39 -6.50 2.84 17.92
N ASN A 40 -6.82 1.67 18.49
CA ASN A 40 -6.03 1.07 19.58
C ASN A 40 -4.61 0.73 19.09
N TYR A 41 -4.49 0.10 17.93
CA TYR A 41 -3.20 -0.24 17.35
C TYR A 41 -2.35 1.00 17.05
N ALA A 42 -2.95 2.07 16.52
CA ALA A 42 -2.27 3.35 16.30
C ALA A 42 -1.72 3.93 17.61
N THR A 43 -2.48 3.83 18.70
CA THR A 43 -2.04 4.24 20.05
C THR A 43 -0.84 3.39 20.52
N ASP A 44 -0.87 2.09 20.28
CA ASP A 44 0.24 1.19 20.62
C ASP A 44 1.51 1.50 19.81
N VAL A 45 1.37 1.73 18.51
CA VAL A 45 2.49 2.11 17.63
C VAL A 45 3.10 3.45 18.06
N LYS A 46 2.26 4.44 18.38
CA LYS A 46 2.71 5.72 18.94
C LYS A 46 3.46 5.52 20.25
N ARG A 47 2.89 4.77 21.20
CA ARG A 47 3.49 4.50 22.52
C ARG A 47 4.80 3.73 22.40
N ALA A 48 4.93 2.87 21.40
CA ALA A 48 6.18 2.19 21.08
C ALA A 48 7.26 3.11 20.48
N GLY A 49 6.96 4.39 20.24
CA GLY A 49 7.92 5.42 19.83
C GLY A 49 8.15 5.50 18.32
N PHE A 50 7.24 4.96 17.51
CA PHE A 50 7.26 5.16 16.05
C PHE A 50 6.72 6.54 15.69
N LYS A 51 7.19 7.10 14.57
CA LYS A 51 6.84 8.44 14.08
C LYS A 51 5.57 8.45 13.24
N SER A 52 5.28 7.34 12.56
CA SER A 52 4.08 7.22 11.73
C SER A 52 3.62 5.78 11.56
N LEU A 53 2.34 5.67 11.22
CA LEU A 53 1.65 4.44 10.84
C LEU A 53 0.90 4.66 9.53
N THR A 54 1.12 3.80 8.55
CA THR A 54 0.26 3.70 7.35
C THR A 54 -0.63 2.48 7.48
N ILE A 55 -1.95 2.68 7.44
CA ILE A 55 -2.94 1.62 7.34
C ILE A 55 -3.27 1.41 5.87
N ALA A 56 -2.98 0.22 5.35
CA ALA A 56 -3.30 -0.15 3.98
C ALA A 56 -4.53 -1.05 3.96
N LEU A 57 -5.56 -0.66 3.23
CA LEU A 57 -6.81 -1.41 3.14
C LEU A 57 -6.70 -2.42 1.99
N GLY A 58 -6.79 -3.71 2.33
CA GLY A 58 -6.73 -4.81 1.37
C GLY A 58 -8.07 -5.52 1.25
N PRO A 59 -9.00 -5.10 0.37
CA PRO A 59 -10.24 -5.84 0.15
C PRO A 59 -9.94 -7.26 -0.35
N GLN A 60 -10.74 -8.26 0.00
CA GLN A 60 -10.51 -9.66 -0.36
C GLN A 60 -11.79 -10.34 -0.87
N GLY A 61 -11.63 -11.42 -1.63
CA GLY A 61 -12.77 -12.19 -2.13
C GLY A 61 -13.65 -11.40 -3.10
N THR A 62 -14.96 -11.59 -3.02
CA THR A 62 -15.92 -11.03 -4.01
C THR A 62 -16.06 -9.51 -3.94
N ILE A 63 -15.49 -8.83 -2.95
CA ILE A 63 -15.48 -7.36 -2.89
C ILE A 63 -14.28 -6.72 -3.58
N HIS A 64 -13.29 -7.52 -3.98
CA HIS A 64 -12.12 -7.00 -4.69
C HIS A 64 -12.39 -6.98 -6.21
N PRO A 65 -12.27 -5.84 -6.91
CA PRO A 65 -12.59 -5.76 -8.35
C PRO A 65 -11.68 -6.62 -9.24
N ALA A 66 -10.42 -6.84 -8.85
CA ALA A 66 -9.53 -7.84 -9.46
C ALA A 66 -9.67 -9.27 -8.92
N CYS A 67 -10.75 -9.65 -8.21
CA CYS A 67 -10.87 -11.04 -7.80
C CYS A 67 -10.96 -11.94 -9.05
N ARG A 68 -10.49 -13.19 -8.96
CA ARG A 68 -10.44 -14.10 -10.10
C ARG A 68 -10.75 -15.54 -9.69
N ARG A 69 -11.78 -16.13 -10.31
CA ARG A 69 -12.03 -17.58 -10.30
C ARG A 69 -11.51 -18.22 -11.59
N THR A 70 -11.84 -17.63 -12.73
CA THR A 70 -11.43 -18.04 -14.08
C THR A 70 -10.78 -16.86 -14.80
N ALA A 71 -11.47 -15.72 -14.87
CA ALA A 71 -11.02 -14.47 -15.47
C ALA A 71 -10.97 -13.33 -14.44
N TRP A 72 -10.23 -12.26 -14.74
CA TRP A 72 -10.20 -11.10 -13.85
C TRP A 72 -11.59 -10.45 -13.72
N GLY A 73 -12.01 -10.18 -12.49
CA GLY A 73 -13.29 -9.54 -12.16
C GLY A 73 -14.51 -10.45 -12.17
N ASP A 74 -14.36 -11.73 -12.54
CA ASP A 74 -15.50 -12.64 -12.74
C ASP A 74 -16.24 -13.05 -11.46
N CYS A 75 -15.63 -12.83 -10.30
CA CYS A 75 -16.25 -13.06 -8.99
C CYS A 75 -16.60 -11.77 -8.25
N TYR A 76 -16.43 -10.61 -8.88
CA TYR A 76 -16.65 -9.33 -8.22
C TYR A 76 -18.15 -9.06 -8.11
N ASP A 77 -18.62 -8.85 -6.88
CA ASP A 77 -19.99 -8.48 -6.59
C ASP A 77 -20.08 -6.98 -6.35
N GLN A 78 -20.42 -6.24 -7.42
CA GLN A 78 -20.54 -4.79 -7.38
C GLN A 78 -21.63 -4.31 -6.40
N SER A 79 -22.63 -5.15 -6.08
CA SER A 79 -23.68 -4.77 -5.13
C SER A 79 -23.16 -4.55 -3.71
N LEU A 80 -21.96 -5.07 -3.41
CA LEU A 80 -21.29 -4.91 -2.11
C LEU A 80 -20.46 -3.63 -1.99
N LEU A 81 -20.30 -2.84 -3.06
CA LEU A 81 -19.53 -1.59 -3.04
C LEU A 81 -20.00 -0.62 -1.93
N PRO A 82 -21.31 -0.41 -1.68
CA PRO A 82 -21.76 0.43 -0.55
C PRO A 82 -21.28 -0.09 0.81
N THR A 83 -21.23 -1.41 1.00
CA THR A 83 -20.74 -2.04 2.24
C THR A 83 -19.23 -1.83 2.41
N VAL A 84 -18.47 -1.96 1.32
CA VAL A 84 -17.02 -1.67 1.30
C VAL A 84 -16.76 -0.20 1.63
N VAL A 85 -17.49 0.71 1.00
CA VAL A 85 -17.42 2.15 1.27
C VAL A 85 -17.68 2.44 2.76
N LYS A 86 -18.73 1.85 3.33
CA LYS A 86 -19.04 1.99 4.74
C LYS A 86 -17.94 1.45 5.64
N PHE A 87 -17.32 0.32 5.28
CA PHE A 87 -16.16 -0.21 5.99
C PHE A 87 -15.00 0.79 6.01
N VAL A 88 -14.65 1.36 4.86
CA VAL A 88 -13.57 2.37 4.74
C VAL A 88 -13.87 3.58 5.63
N GLU A 89 -15.09 4.11 5.57
CA GLU A 89 -15.52 5.23 6.41
C GLU A 89 -15.40 4.91 7.91
N ASP A 90 -15.98 3.80 8.35
CA ASP A 90 -16.00 3.41 9.77
C ASP A 90 -14.59 3.07 10.29
N SER A 91 -13.72 2.50 9.45
CA SER A 91 -12.33 2.15 9.82
C SER A 91 -11.47 3.36 10.19
N GLN A 92 -11.78 4.53 9.64
CA GLN A 92 -11.05 5.76 9.89
C GLN A 92 -11.66 6.57 11.04
N ARG A 93 -12.93 6.34 11.37
CA ARG A 93 -13.76 7.22 12.22
C ARG A 93 -13.18 7.46 13.61
N GLN A 94 -12.58 6.44 14.23
CA GLN A 94 -12.10 6.51 15.61
C GLN A 94 -10.65 6.99 15.75
N ILE A 95 -9.97 7.23 14.62
CA ILE A 95 -8.56 7.64 14.61
C ILE A 95 -8.47 9.11 15.02
N LYS A 96 -7.63 9.37 16.02
CA LYS A 96 -7.31 10.72 16.47
C LYS A 96 -6.13 11.23 15.65
N VAL A 97 -6.31 12.37 14.99
CA VAL A 97 -5.23 13.06 14.29
C VAL A 97 -4.36 13.77 15.33
N ASP A 98 -3.05 13.63 15.17
CA ASP A 98 -2.04 14.11 16.11
C ASP A 98 -0.85 14.68 15.33
N GLU A 99 -0.35 15.84 15.73
CA GLU A 99 0.80 16.48 15.06
C GLU A 99 2.12 15.74 15.33
N THR A 100 2.22 15.04 16.46
CA THR A 100 3.41 14.32 16.92
C THR A 100 3.52 12.90 16.37
N PHE A 101 2.42 12.36 15.83
CA PHE A 101 2.34 11.01 15.28
C PHE A 101 1.41 10.96 14.07
N LYS A 102 1.97 10.67 12.90
CA LYS A 102 1.21 10.70 11.65
C LYS A 102 0.54 9.36 11.38
N VAL A 103 -0.77 9.37 11.15
CA VAL A 103 -1.50 8.23 10.60
C VAL A 103 -1.87 8.53 9.16
N ASN A 104 -1.54 7.63 8.24
CA ASN A 104 -1.90 7.73 6.83
C ASN A 104 -2.76 6.53 6.42
N PHE A 105 -3.54 6.69 5.36
CA PHE A 105 -4.29 5.61 4.74
C PHE A 105 -3.86 5.34 3.31
N ASP A 106 -3.49 4.10 3.02
CA ASP A 106 -3.53 3.57 1.67
C ASP A 106 -4.92 2.94 1.49
N LEU A 107 -5.79 3.64 0.77
CA LEU A 107 -7.22 3.31 0.66
C LEU A 107 -7.45 2.04 -0.16
N PHE A 108 -6.48 1.64 -0.98
CA PHE A 108 -6.54 0.42 -1.74
C PHE A 108 -5.13 -0.11 -2.02
N ASN A 109 -4.73 -1.10 -1.22
CA ASN A 109 -3.45 -1.78 -1.37
C ASN A 109 -3.30 -2.39 -2.78
N GLU A 110 -2.25 -2.01 -3.49
CA GLU A 110 -2.03 -2.37 -4.90
C GLU A 110 -3.18 -1.97 -5.83
N GLY A 111 -3.90 -0.89 -5.51
CA GLY A 111 -5.02 -0.30 -6.25
C GLY A 111 -4.65 0.35 -7.60
N CYS A 112 -3.52 -0.04 -8.19
CA CYS A 112 -3.16 0.33 -9.56
C CYS A 112 -3.65 -0.74 -10.54
N THR A 113 -4.39 -0.31 -11.57
CA THR A 113 -5.03 -1.21 -12.53
C THR A 113 -4.01 -2.00 -13.36
N PRO A 114 -4.14 -3.34 -13.46
CA PRO A 114 -3.32 -4.16 -14.35
C PRO A 114 -3.48 -3.78 -15.83
N ALA A 115 -2.39 -3.96 -16.60
CA ALA A 115 -2.38 -3.61 -18.02
C ALA A 115 -3.27 -4.54 -18.87
N ASP A 116 -3.37 -5.80 -18.48
CA ASP A 116 -4.12 -6.89 -19.12
C ASP A 116 -5.62 -6.87 -18.83
N PHE A 117 -6.11 -5.88 -18.06
CA PHE A 117 -7.53 -5.70 -17.83
C PHE A 117 -8.25 -5.20 -19.08
N SER A 118 -9.46 -5.72 -19.31
CA SER A 118 -10.37 -5.17 -20.33
C SER A 118 -10.75 -3.73 -19.96
N PRO A 119 -11.15 -2.90 -20.94
CA PRO A 119 -11.64 -1.54 -20.68
C PRO A 119 -12.74 -1.50 -19.62
N GLU A 120 -13.70 -2.42 -19.67
CA GLU A 120 -14.83 -2.48 -18.74
C GLU A 120 -14.35 -2.75 -17.30
N LEU A 121 -13.37 -3.65 -17.15
CA LEU A 121 -12.80 -3.93 -15.83
C LEU A 121 -11.97 -2.75 -15.31
N LYS A 122 -11.30 -2.00 -16.20
CA LYS A 122 -10.60 -0.75 -15.81
C LYS A 122 -11.57 0.28 -15.28
N ASP A 123 -12.75 0.43 -15.89
CA ASP A 123 -13.79 1.35 -15.43
C ASP A 123 -14.38 0.92 -14.08
N VAL A 124 -14.65 -0.38 -13.89
CA VAL A 124 -15.07 -0.93 -12.59
C VAL A 124 -14.03 -0.64 -11.51
N TYR A 125 -12.76 -0.84 -11.82
CA TYR A 125 -11.65 -0.61 -10.89
C TYR A 125 -11.52 0.88 -10.54
N ALA A 126 -11.63 1.78 -11.52
CA ALA A 126 -11.61 3.22 -11.31
C ALA A 126 -12.80 3.71 -10.47
N ASN A 127 -14.01 3.21 -10.74
CA ASN A 127 -15.21 3.53 -9.97
C ASN A 127 -15.12 3.04 -8.52
N PHE A 128 -14.57 1.84 -8.32
CA PHE A 128 -14.30 1.31 -6.98
C PHE A 128 -13.36 2.25 -6.22
N THR A 129 -12.19 2.57 -6.78
CA THR A 129 -11.21 3.45 -6.15
C THR A 129 -11.77 4.85 -5.88
N ALA A 130 -12.48 5.45 -6.84
CA ALA A 130 -13.13 6.75 -6.68
C ALA A 130 -14.12 6.76 -5.51
N SER A 131 -14.88 5.68 -5.33
CA SER A 131 -15.84 5.54 -4.23
C SER A 131 -15.14 5.51 -2.87
N LEU A 132 -13.97 4.87 -2.74
CA LEU A 132 -13.20 4.88 -1.50
C LEU A 132 -12.58 6.26 -1.21
N VAL A 133 -12.00 6.89 -2.23
CA VAL A 133 -11.38 8.21 -2.13
C VAL A 133 -12.39 9.29 -1.70
N LYS A 134 -13.61 9.24 -2.23
CA LYS A 134 -14.71 10.13 -1.83
C LYS A 134 -14.99 10.06 -0.33
N GLN A 135 -14.82 8.89 0.28
CA GLN A 135 -15.21 8.59 1.66
C GLN A 135 -14.05 8.65 2.65
N ALA A 136 -12.82 8.80 2.14
CA ALA A 136 -11.65 9.04 2.97
C ALA A 136 -11.84 10.30 3.83
N ARG A 137 -11.38 10.26 5.08
CA ARG A 137 -11.43 11.43 5.95
C ARG A 137 -10.53 12.55 5.42
N PRO A 138 -11.01 13.81 5.34
CA PRO A 138 -10.23 14.91 4.76
C PRO A 138 -9.02 15.32 5.62
N ASP A 139 -9.07 15.05 6.92
CA ASP A 139 -8.02 15.38 7.89
C ASP A 139 -6.95 14.28 8.03
N ILE A 140 -7.14 13.13 7.38
CA ILE A 140 -6.18 12.02 7.37
C ILE A 140 -5.53 11.94 5.97
N PRO A 141 -4.19 12.07 5.87
CA PRO A 141 -3.50 11.89 4.60
C PRO A 141 -3.78 10.52 3.99
N SER A 142 -4.14 10.50 2.70
CA SER A 142 -4.48 9.25 2.00
C SER A 142 -3.84 9.12 0.62
N THR A 143 -3.68 7.88 0.17
CA THR A 143 -3.17 7.49 -1.15
C THR A 143 -3.85 6.21 -1.63
N VAL A 144 -3.41 5.72 -2.79
CA VAL A 144 -3.61 4.38 -3.32
C VAL A 144 -2.25 3.87 -3.76
N SER A 145 -1.83 2.71 -3.25
CA SER A 145 -0.53 2.13 -3.58
C SER A 145 -0.54 1.30 -4.86
N CYS A 146 0.64 1.12 -5.45
CA CYS A 146 0.79 0.55 -6.77
C CYS A 146 1.94 -0.44 -6.87
N PRO A 147 1.77 -1.59 -7.52
CA PRO A 147 2.91 -2.35 -8.02
C PRO A 147 3.74 -1.46 -8.95
N VAL A 148 5.06 -1.52 -8.81
CA VAL A 148 6.03 -0.69 -9.56
C VAL A 148 5.76 -0.64 -11.07
N ASN A 149 5.41 -1.79 -11.69
CA ASN A 149 5.18 -1.90 -13.13
C ASN A 149 3.81 -1.38 -13.60
N ARG A 150 2.94 -0.95 -12.67
CA ARG A 150 1.60 -0.40 -12.95
C ARG A 150 1.50 1.09 -12.65
N PHE A 151 2.43 1.64 -11.87
CA PHE A 151 2.39 3.03 -11.41
C PHE A 151 2.26 4.03 -12.57
N THR A 152 3.22 4.04 -13.50
CA THR A 152 3.29 5.04 -14.59
C THR A 152 2.07 4.98 -15.52
N LYS A 153 1.46 3.80 -15.67
CA LYS A 153 0.24 3.61 -16.47
C LYS A 153 -1.03 4.09 -15.75
N SER A 154 -1.02 4.09 -14.43
CA SER A 154 -2.22 4.35 -13.62
C SER A 154 -2.20 5.72 -12.92
N VAL A 155 -1.05 6.37 -12.80
CA VAL A 155 -0.89 7.60 -12.02
C VAL A 155 -1.87 8.71 -12.44
N LYS A 156 -2.13 8.87 -13.74
CA LYS A 156 -3.14 9.83 -14.23
C LYS A 156 -4.57 9.46 -13.80
N SER A 157 -4.88 8.17 -13.74
CA SER A 157 -6.18 7.69 -13.23
C SER A 157 -6.28 7.95 -11.73
N ILE A 158 -5.21 7.71 -10.97
CA ILE A 158 -5.12 8.04 -9.53
C ILE A 158 -5.37 9.54 -9.31
N ASP A 159 -4.71 10.40 -10.08
CA ASP A 159 -4.92 11.85 -9.98
C ASP A 159 -6.38 12.23 -10.26
N SER A 160 -6.98 11.61 -11.28
CA SER A 160 -8.37 11.85 -11.66
C SER A 160 -9.35 11.45 -10.56
N VAL A 161 -9.19 10.26 -9.96
CA VAL A 161 -10.10 9.81 -8.88
C VAL A 161 -9.95 10.66 -7.61
N PHE A 162 -8.74 11.09 -7.26
CA PHE A 162 -8.51 12.03 -6.16
C PHE A 162 -9.11 13.40 -6.44
N SER A 163 -8.90 13.93 -7.65
CA SER A 163 -9.45 15.21 -8.08
C SER A 163 -10.99 15.21 -8.06
N ALA A 164 -11.62 14.14 -8.53
CA ALA A 164 -13.08 13.97 -8.49
C ALA A 164 -13.64 13.92 -7.06
N GLY A 165 -12.84 13.47 -6.09
CA GLY A 165 -13.13 13.52 -4.66
C GLY A 165 -12.80 14.88 -4.01
N GLY A 166 -12.35 15.88 -4.77
CA GLY A 166 -11.92 17.19 -4.26
C GLY A 166 -10.59 17.16 -3.51
N LYS A 167 -9.74 16.16 -3.78
CA LYS A 167 -8.50 15.87 -3.03
C LYS A 167 -7.31 15.71 -3.98
N LYS A 168 -6.13 15.55 -3.39
CA LYS A 168 -4.91 15.05 -4.05
C LYS A 168 -4.35 13.89 -3.24
N PRO A 169 -3.65 12.92 -3.86
CA PRO A 169 -2.90 11.95 -3.09
C PRO A 169 -1.90 12.67 -2.19
N ALA A 170 -1.80 12.25 -0.93
CA ALA A 170 -0.84 12.84 0.02
C ALA A 170 0.61 12.51 -0.34
N PHE A 171 0.82 11.35 -0.95
CA PHE A 171 2.08 10.82 -1.47
C PHE A 171 1.75 9.78 -2.54
N TYR A 172 2.73 9.43 -3.37
CA TYR A 172 2.64 8.29 -4.28
C TYR A 172 3.36 7.09 -3.65
N ASP A 173 2.66 5.97 -3.54
CA ASP A 173 3.17 4.75 -2.91
C ASP A 173 3.40 3.66 -3.97
N VAL A 174 4.63 3.17 -4.04
CA VAL A 174 5.05 2.12 -4.98
C VAL A 174 5.58 0.89 -4.24
N HIS A 175 5.18 -0.29 -4.69
CA HIS A 175 5.61 -1.57 -4.17
C HIS A 175 6.66 -2.17 -5.11
N ILE A 176 7.87 -2.37 -4.58
CA ILE A 176 9.06 -2.72 -5.34
C ILE A 176 9.71 -3.95 -4.70
N TYR A 177 9.56 -5.11 -5.33
CA TYR A 177 10.13 -6.36 -4.81
C TYR A 177 11.29 -6.87 -5.66
N ASP A 178 12.38 -7.26 -5.00
CA ASP A 178 13.41 -8.10 -5.59
C ASP A 178 12.82 -9.49 -5.88
N ARG A 179 12.63 -9.78 -7.16
CA ARG A 179 12.13 -11.08 -7.65
C ARG A 179 13.22 -11.90 -8.35
N GLY A 180 14.50 -11.66 -8.01
CA GLY A 180 15.65 -12.30 -8.67
C GLY A 180 15.90 -11.78 -10.10
N LYS A 181 15.20 -10.71 -10.49
CA LYS A 181 15.48 -9.93 -11.70
C LYS A 181 15.47 -8.46 -11.29
N PRO A 182 16.56 -7.71 -11.50
CA PRO A 182 16.56 -6.28 -11.21
C PRO A 182 15.48 -5.59 -12.04
N PHE A 183 14.83 -4.58 -11.46
CA PHE A 183 13.99 -3.70 -12.24
C PHE A 183 14.85 -2.97 -13.27
N ASP A 184 14.28 -2.77 -14.44
CA ASP A 184 14.84 -1.89 -15.45
C ASP A 184 14.92 -0.46 -14.89
N ALA A 185 16.10 0.16 -14.98
CA ALA A 185 16.34 1.53 -14.52
C ALA A 185 15.37 2.53 -15.16
N ALA A 186 14.97 2.33 -16.42
CA ALA A 186 14.02 3.19 -17.10
C ALA A 186 12.62 3.16 -16.45
N THR A 187 12.24 2.05 -15.81
CA THR A 187 11.01 1.98 -15.02
C THR A 187 11.10 2.88 -13.79
N LEU A 188 12.21 2.84 -13.06
CA LEU A 188 12.44 3.70 -11.89
C LEU A 188 12.54 5.18 -12.28
N ASP A 189 13.23 5.50 -13.37
CA ASP A 189 13.32 6.85 -13.93
C ASP A 189 11.94 7.39 -14.32
N SER A 190 11.11 6.56 -14.94
CA SER A 190 9.74 6.95 -15.33
C SER A 190 8.88 7.25 -14.10
N ILE A 191 9.00 6.45 -13.03
CA ILE A 191 8.32 6.73 -11.76
C ILE A 191 8.82 8.05 -11.17
N ALA A 192 10.13 8.28 -11.15
CA ALA A 192 10.72 9.52 -10.65
C ALA A 192 10.23 10.75 -11.42
N ALA A 193 10.14 10.66 -12.76
CA ALA A 193 9.63 11.71 -13.62
C ALA A 193 8.17 12.07 -13.29
N GLU A 194 7.30 11.07 -13.17
CA GLU A 194 5.88 11.27 -12.82
C GLU A 194 5.71 11.93 -11.43
N VAL A 195 6.52 11.52 -10.45
CA VAL A 195 6.54 12.10 -9.09
C VAL A 195 7.02 13.55 -9.11
N LYS A 196 8.12 13.84 -9.83
CA LYS A 196 8.66 15.20 -9.99
C LYS A 196 7.66 16.13 -10.64
N GLN A 197 7.03 15.68 -11.74
CA GLN A 197 6.02 16.46 -12.45
C GLN A 197 4.89 16.92 -11.52
N ARG A 198 4.53 16.07 -10.55
CA ARG A 198 3.46 16.34 -9.57
C ARG A 198 3.94 17.05 -8.31
N ARG A 199 5.25 17.25 -8.15
CA ARG A 199 5.89 17.84 -6.96
C ARG A 199 5.43 17.12 -5.68
N ALA A 200 5.33 15.80 -5.75
CA ALA A 200 4.79 14.97 -4.68
C ALA A 200 5.89 14.17 -3.98
N GLN A 201 5.56 13.62 -2.81
CA GLN A 201 6.44 12.70 -2.10
C GLN A 201 6.30 11.29 -2.69
N LEU A 202 7.43 10.58 -2.80
CA LEU A 202 7.47 9.15 -3.10
C LEU A 202 7.62 8.36 -1.79
N VAL A 203 6.85 7.29 -1.65
CA VAL A 203 6.98 6.26 -0.62
C VAL A 203 7.20 4.93 -1.34
N VAL A 204 8.16 4.14 -0.87
CA VAL A 204 8.26 2.72 -1.24
C VAL A 204 7.60 1.93 -0.11
N GLY A 205 6.28 1.70 -0.23
CA GLY A 205 5.44 1.13 0.84
C GLY A 205 5.59 -0.37 1.01
N GLU A 206 6.19 -1.05 0.03
CA GLU A 206 6.60 -2.44 0.15
C GLU A 206 7.92 -2.66 -0.59
N LEU A 207 8.92 -3.19 0.11
CA LEU A 207 10.26 -3.49 -0.38
C LEU A 207 10.72 -4.86 0.12
N SER A 208 11.42 -5.64 -0.71
CA SER A 208 11.96 -6.95 -0.28
C SER A 208 12.86 -6.85 0.96
N PHE A 209 12.71 -7.79 1.88
CA PHE A 209 13.54 -7.88 3.07
C PHE A 209 14.87 -8.58 2.76
N GLY A 210 15.98 -7.99 3.20
CA GLY A 210 17.30 -8.62 3.17
C GLY A 210 18.08 -8.48 1.86
N SER A 211 17.65 -7.60 0.94
CA SER A 211 18.34 -7.38 -0.34
C SER A 211 18.99 -5.99 -0.40
N ARG A 212 20.24 -5.91 0.08
CA ARG A 212 20.97 -4.64 0.21
C ARG A 212 21.30 -4.03 -1.14
N GLN A 213 21.90 -4.83 -2.02
CA GLN A 213 22.28 -4.41 -3.36
C GLN A 213 21.08 -3.88 -4.13
N PHE A 214 19.94 -4.57 -4.03
CA PHE A 214 18.69 -4.14 -4.66
C PHE A 214 18.18 -2.82 -4.08
N THR A 215 18.19 -2.68 -2.75
CA THR A 215 17.79 -1.45 -2.06
C THR A 215 18.67 -0.27 -2.47
N ASP A 216 20.00 -0.44 -2.44
CA ASP A 216 20.97 0.59 -2.79
C ASP A 216 20.88 0.97 -4.27
N MET A 217 20.67 0.00 -5.18
CA MET A 217 20.42 0.26 -6.60
C MET A 217 19.16 1.10 -6.80
N MET A 218 18.03 0.69 -6.22
CA MET A 218 16.76 1.40 -6.37
C MET A 218 16.83 2.83 -5.82
N VAL A 219 17.42 3.02 -4.63
CA VAL A 219 17.64 4.36 -4.06
C VAL A 219 18.59 5.18 -4.92
N GLY A 220 19.64 4.54 -5.45
CA GLY A 220 20.59 5.17 -6.36
C GLY A 220 19.94 5.70 -7.64
N GLU A 221 19.10 4.90 -8.30
CA GLU A 221 18.38 5.31 -9.51
C GLU A 221 17.41 6.46 -9.24
N PHE A 222 16.59 6.36 -8.18
CA PHE A 222 15.73 7.49 -7.79
C PHE A 222 16.53 8.76 -7.50
N SER A 223 17.67 8.64 -6.81
CA SER A 223 18.54 9.77 -6.47
C SER A 223 19.17 10.42 -7.72
N LYS A 224 19.63 9.64 -8.70
CA LYS A 224 20.10 10.17 -10.00
C LYS A 224 18.99 10.92 -10.72
N ALA A 225 17.78 10.39 -10.66
CA ALA A 225 16.58 11.03 -11.17
C ALA A 225 16.06 12.14 -10.24
N GLY A 226 16.82 12.57 -9.22
CA GLY A 226 16.52 13.70 -8.31
C GLY A 226 15.27 13.53 -7.45
N VAL A 227 14.89 12.30 -7.13
CA VAL A 227 13.80 11.95 -6.22
C VAL A 227 14.38 11.12 -5.09
N ALA A 228 14.15 11.53 -3.84
CA ALA A 228 14.48 10.71 -2.68
C ALA A 228 13.18 10.13 -2.10
N PRO A 229 13.02 8.79 -2.03
CA PRO A 229 11.92 8.19 -1.29
C PRO A 229 11.89 8.70 0.16
N SER A 230 10.74 9.17 0.60
CA SER A 230 10.53 9.68 1.97
C SER A 230 10.44 8.56 3.01
N SER A 231 10.12 7.34 2.59
CA SER A 231 10.10 6.14 3.41
C SER A 231 10.36 4.89 2.56
N LEU A 232 11.04 3.92 3.16
CA LEU A 232 11.24 2.57 2.65
C LEU A 232 10.66 1.60 3.67
N VAL A 233 9.68 0.81 3.26
CA VAL A 233 8.98 -0.12 4.15
C VAL A 233 9.27 -1.54 3.71
N PHE A 234 10.02 -2.26 4.53
CA PHE A 234 10.43 -3.63 4.25
C PHE A 234 9.30 -4.59 4.55
N TRP A 235 8.82 -5.25 3.50
CA TRP A 235 7.89 -6.33 3.60
C TRP A 235 8.65 -7.62 3.93
N PRO A 236 8.32 -8.34 5.02
CA PRO A 236 9.09 -9.50 5.51
C PRO A 236 8.91 -10.76 4.64
N LEU A 237 9.25 -10.63 3.36
CA LEU A 237 9.40 -11.65 2.33
C LEU A 237 10.89 -11.79 1.97
N ARG A 238 11.44 -13.00 2.12
CA ARG A 238 12.82 -13.38 1.78
C ARG A 238 12.91 -13.98 0.38
N GLY A 239 11.81 -14.54 -0.16
CA GLY A 239 11.78 -15.14 -1.50
C GLY A 239 10.53 -14.80 -2.33
N GLY A 240 10.72 -14.46 -3.61
CA GLY A 240 9.64 -14.13 -4.54
C GLY A 240 8.72 -15.29 -4.95
N ALA A 241 8.96 -16.51 -4.45
CA ALA A 241 8.10 -17.68 -4.66
C ALA A 241 6.87 -17.70 -3.72
N SER A 242 6.95 -17.01 -2.58
CA SER A 242 5.82 -16.76 -1.70
C SER A 242 5.04 -15.56 -2.26
N ILE A 243 3.82 -15.80 -2.74
CA ILE A 243 3.07 -14.78 -3.49
C ILE A 243 2.48 -13.69 -2.56
N CYS A 244 2.36 -13.92 -1.25
CA CYS A 244 1.77 -12.96 -0.29
C CYS A 244 2.13 -13.22 1.19
N GLN A 245 2.96 -14.22 1.53
CA GLN A 245 3.11 -14.67 2.91
C GLN A 245 4.36 -14.11 3.57
N VAL A 246 4.21 -13.57 4.78
CA VAL A 246 5.35 -13.27 5.67
C VAL A 246 6.16 -14.54 5.89
N ASP A 247 7.41 -14.60 5.41
CA ASP A 247 8.30 -15.75 5.54
C ASP A 247 9.51 -15.46 6.44
N VAL A 248 9.63 -14.23 6.94
CA VAL A 248 10.57 -13.83 7.99
C VAL A 248 9.85 -13.79 9.33
N ALA A 249 10.30 -14.60 10.30
CA ALA A 249 9.78 -14.58 11.66
C ALA A 249 10.33 -13.36 12.45
N PRO A 250 9.55 -12.79 13.38
CA PRO A 250 10.08 -11.81 14.32
C PRO A 250 11.14 -12.44 15.26
N PRO A 251 12.06 -11.64 15.83
CA PRO A 251 12.09 -10.17 15.80
C PRO A 251 12.69 -9.60 14.51
N TYR A 252 12.00 -8.63 13.90
CA TYR A 252 12.54 -7.87 12.78
C TYR A 252 13.58 -6.84 13.24
N ALA A 253 14.77 -6.88 12.63
CA ALA A 253 15.85 -5.92 12.82
C ALA A 253 16.19 -5.18 11.51
N LEU A 254 16.53 -3.88 11.61
CA LEU A 254 16.78 -3.05 10.42
C LEU A 254 18.00 -3.53 9.64
N LYS A 255 19.07 -3.94 10.34
CA LYS A 255 20.26 -4.52 9.71
C LYS A 255 19.93 -5.72 8.82
N ASP A 256 18.99 -6.56 9.26
CA ASP A 256 18.61 -7.78 8.54
C ASP A 256 17.66 -7.42 7.40
N ALA A 257 16.81 -6.40 7.58
CA ALA A 257 15.92 -5.88 6.54
C ALA A 257 16.67 -5.23 5.39
N MET A 258 17.75 -4.50 5.71
CA MET A 258 18.66 -3.98 4.69
C MET A 258 19.41 -5.10 3.98
N GLY A 259 19.73 -6.21 4.66
CA GLY A 259 20.56 -7.29 4.12
C GLY A 259 22.06 -7.09 4.38
N LYS A 260 22.84 -8.14 4.10
CA LYS A 260 24.31 -8.07 4.21
C LYS A 260 24.89 -7.29 3.04
N GLN A 261 26.00 -6.60 3.30
CA GLN A 261 26.85 -6.09 2.23
C GLN A 261 27.69 -7.28 1.75
N ASP A 262 27.49 -7.72 0.51
CA ASP A 262 28.38 -8.71 -0.07
C ASP A 262 29.78 -8.09 -0.18
N GLN A 263 30.79 -8.85 0.21
CA GLN A 263 32.17 -8.41 0.03
C GLN A 263 32.44 -8.31 -1.49
N PRO A 264 33.07 -7.24 -1.97
CA PRO A 264 33.43 -7.14 -3.37
C PRO A 264 34.32 -8.34 -3.75
N HIS A 265 33.86 -9.09 -4.75
CA HIS A 265 34.68 -10.08 -5.46
C HIS A 265 35.68 -9.39 -6.38
#